data_AF-A0A0C2X0J2-F1
#
_entry.id   AF-A0A0C2X0J2-F1
#
_cell.length_a   1.000
_cell.length_b   1.000
_cell.length_c   1.000
_cell.angle_alpha   90.00
_cell.angle_beta   90.00
_cell.angle_gamma   90.00
#
_symmetry.space_group_name_H-M   'P 1'
#
loop_
_entity.id
_entity.type
_entity.pdbx_description
1 polymer ?
#
loop_
_entity_poly.entity_id
_entity_poly.type
_entity_poly.pdbx_seq_one_letter_code
_entity_poly.pdbx_strand_id
1 'polypeptide(L)'
;MGKDQYDICAIQEPYIDPMYRTRANPYWIVAYPTTHWTEPKKTRTVILVNKKLATDKWEELEVNTGDVTAVRLRTNAYNIDIYNIYND
;
A
#
# COMPACT_ATOMS: atom_id res chain seq x y z
N MET A 1 -14.47 0.42 -3.77
CA MET A 1 -13.92 0.45 -5.14
C MET A 1 -14.18 -0.87 -5.85
N GLY A 2 -14.63 -0.79 -7.10
CA GLY A 2 -14.90 -1.97 -7.94
C GLY A 2 -13.63 -2.62 -8.50
N LYS A 3 -13.78 -3.82 -9.08
CA LYS A 3 -12.68 -4.65 -9.59
C LYS A 3 -11.84 -3.98 -10.68
N ASP A 4 -12.48 -3.32 -11.65
CA ASP A 4 -11.81 -2.92 -12.89
C ASP A 4 -11.58 -1.40 -13.00
N GLN A 5 -11.90 -0.64 -11.96
CA GLN A 5 -11.87 0.82 -12.02
C GLN A 5 -10.46 1.41 -11.79
N TYR A 6 -9.67 0.81 -10.89
CA TYR A 6 -8.36 1.31 -10.50
C TYR A 6 -7.37 0.17 -10.29
N ASP A 7 -6.09 0.43 -10.55
CA ASP A 7 -4.99 -0.51 -10.30
C ASP A 7 -4.33 -0.27 -8.92
N ILE A 8 -4.27 0.99 -8.50
CA ILE A 8 -3.64 1.43 -7.25
C ILE A 8 -4.59 2.38 -6.53
N CYS A 9 -4.62 2.32 -5.21
CA CYS A 9 -5.30 3.30 -4.36
C CYS A 9 -4.43 3.67 -3.17
N ALA A 10 -4.14 4.96 -3.01
CA ALA A 10 -3.44 5.51 -1.87
C ALA A 10 -4.46 5.96 -0.82
N ILE A 11 -4.34 5.47 0.41
CA ILE A 11 -5.23 5.84 1.52
C ILE A 11 -4.39 6.41 2.65
N GLN A 12 -4.82 7.56 3.16
CA GLN A 12 -4.29 8.20 4.36
C GLN A 12 -5.26 7.97 5.51
N GLU A 13 -4.72 7.90 6.73
CA GLU A 13 -5.44 7.60 7.97
C GLU A 13 -6.38 6.39 7.84
N PRO A 14 -5.87 5.23 7.38
CA PRO A 14 -6.72 4.07 7.18
C PRO A 14 -7.30 3.60 8.51
N TYR A 15 -8.54 3.11 8.48
CA TYR A 15 -9.05 2.32 9.59
C TYR A 15 -8.20 1.06 9.77
N ILE A 16 -7.63 0.89 10.97
CA ILE A 16 -6.87 -0.28 11.38
C ILE A 16 -7.67 -1.00 12.45
N ASP A 17 -7.96 -2.28 12.24
CA ASP A 17 -8.73 -3.08 13.17
C ASP A 17 -7.91 -3.48 14.43
N PRO A 18 -8.53 -4.08 15.46
CA PRO A 18 -7.81 -4.51 16.67
C PRO A 18 -6.72 -5.57 16.44
N MET A 19 -6.66 -6.19 15.25
CA MET A 19 -5.60 -7.13 14.83
C MET A 19 -4.51 -6.42 14.01
N TYR A 20 -4.53 -5.09 14.00
CA TYR A 20 -3.62 -4.24 13.24
C TYR A 20 -3.75 -4.41 11.73
N ARG A 21 -4.94 -4.65 11.20
CA ARG A 21 -5.17 -4.78 9.75
C ARG A 21 -6.18 -3.78 9.22
N THR A 22 -5.87 -3.18 8.08
CA THR A 22 -6.84 -2.51 7.23
C THR A 22 -7.69 -3.53 6.49
N ARG A 23 -9.01 -3.33 6.51
CA ARG A 23 -9.96 -4.20 5.81
C ARG A 23 -10.07 -3.77 4.35
N ALA A 24 -9.75 -4.68 3.45
CA ALA A 24 -9.97 -4.50 2.01
C ALA A 24 -10.86 -5.62 1.46
N ASN A 25 -11.60 -5.33 0.40
CA ASN A 25 -12.37 -6.36 -0.29
C ASN A 25 -11.43 -7.31 -1.07
N PRO A 26 -11.91 -8.48 -1.55
CA PRO A 26 -11.05 -9.51 -2.12
C PRO A 26 -10.24 -9.11 -3.36
N TYR A 27 -10.56 -7.98 -4.01
CA TYR A 27 -9.84 -7.49 -5.20
C TYR A 27 -8.53 -6.79 -4.89
N TRP A 28 -8.25 -6.49 -3.62
CA TRP A 28 -7.10 -5.68 -3.23
C TRP A 28 -6.14 -6.47 -2.35
N ILE A 29 -4.85 -6.17 -2.51
CA ILE A 29 -3.76 -6.49 -1.58
C ILE A 29 -3.42 -5.17 -0.89
N VAL A 30 -3.29 -5.18 0.43
CA VAL A 30 -2.88 -3.99 1.20
C VAL A 30 -1.37 -4.05 1.40
N ALA A 31 -0.67 -3.08 0.83
CA ALA A 31 0.72 -2.78 1.14
C ALA A 31 0.77 -1.81 2.32
N TYR A 32 1.57 -2.13 3.33
CA TYR A 32 1.76 -1.32 4.53
C TYR A 32 3.12 -0.61 4.47
N PRO A 33 3.33 0.45 5.25
CA PRO A 33 4.69 0.91 5.52
C PRO A 33 5.50 -0.25 6.12
N THR A 34 6.79 -0.36 5.80
CA THR A 34 7.61 -1.48 6.28
C THR A 34 7.72 -1.54 7.80
N THR A 35 7.54 -0.39 8.47
CA THR A 35 7.47 -0.27 9.92
C THR A 35 6.18 -0.82 10.54
N HIS A 36 5.15 -1.15 9.76
CA HIS A 36 3.86 -1.62 10.28
C HIS A 36 4.00 -2.88 11.15
N TRP A 37 4.93 -3.78 10.81
CA TRP A 37 5.11 -5.04 11.52
C TRP A 37 5.80 -4.88 12.88
N THR A 38 6.48 -3.75 13.11
CA THR A 38 7.15 -3.43 14.38
C THR A 38 6.39 -2.37 15.17
N GLU A 39 5.77 -1.41 14.48
CA GLU A 39 5.08 -0.26 15.06
C GLU A 39 3.69 -0.06 14.42
N PRO A 40 2.76 -1.04 14.49
CA PRO A 40 1.50 -0.99 13.74
C PRO A 40 0.61 0.19 14.11
N LYS A 41 0.72 0.71 15.34
CA LYS A 41 -0.01 1.88 15.82
C LYS A 41 0.44 3.20 15.19
N LYS A 42 1.59 3.21 14.51
CA LYS A 42 2.12 4.40 13.81
C LYS A 42 1.81 4.39 12.31
N THR A 43 1.12 3.38 11.79
CA THR A 43 0.72 3.34 10.39
C THR A 43 -0.33 4.41 10.10
N ARG A 44 0.02 5.40 9.26
CA ARG A 44 -0.88 6.49 8.83
C ARG A 44 -1.20 6.47 7.35
N THR A 45 -0.59 5.56 6.61
CA THR A 45 -0.81 5.38 5.18
C THR A 45 -0.82 3.89 4.85
N VAL A 46 -1.59 3.52 3.83
CA VAL A 46 -1.45 2.26 3.11
C VAL A 46 -1.60 2.50 1.60
N ILE A 47 -1.09 1.57 0.81
CA ILE A 47 -1.39 1.50 -0.63
C ILE A 47 -2.13 0.18 -0.88
N LEU A 48 -3.27 0.26 -1.56
CA LEU A 48 -3.98 -0.92 -2.03
C LEU A 48 -3.58 -1.19 -3.47
N VAL A 49 -3.05 -2.39 -3.73
CA VAL A 49 -2.71 -2.87 -5.07
C VAL A 49 -3.78 -3.84 -5.53
N ASN A 50 -4.36 -3.58 -6.70
CA ASN A 50 -5.39 -4.44 -7.26
C ASN A 50 -4.78 -5.79 -7.67
N LYS A 51 -5.42 -6.89 -7.32
CA LYS A 51 -4.99 -8.25 -7.67
C LYS A 51 -4.98 -8.56 -9.17
N LYS A 52 -5.58 -7.70 -10.00
CA LYS A 52 -5.42 -7.78 -11.46
C LYS A 52 -3.98 -7.50 -11.91
N LEU A 53 -3.21 -6.77 -11.09
CA LEU A 53 -1.76 -6.69 -11.26
C LEU A 53 -1.12 -7.97 -10.76
N ALA A 54 -0.37 -8.63 -11.62
CA ALA A 54 0.40 -9.81 -11.24
C ALA A 54 1.39 -9.45 -10.13
N THR A 55 1.48 -10.31 -9.10
CA THR A 55 2.24 -10.02 -7.87
C THR A 55 3.75 -9.93 -8.10
N ASP A 56 4.27 -10.43 -9.22
CA ASP A 56 5.66 -10.28 -9.65
C ASP A 56 5.93 -8.94 -10.36
N LYS A 57 4.89 -8.15 -10.65
CA LYS A 57 4.98 -6.85 -11.32
C LYS A 57 5.03 -5.67 -10.37
N TRP A 58 5.07 -5.91 -9.07
CA TRP A 58 5.25 -4.85 -8.09
C TRP A 58 5.93 -5.36 -6.82
N GLU A 59 6.49 -4.44 -6.06
CA GLU A 59 7.08 -4.72 -4.75
C GLU A 59 6.85 -3.55 -3.79
N GLU A 60 6.85 -3.83 -2.49
CA GLU A 60 6.94 -2.80 -1.45
C GLU A 60 8.35 -2.21 -1.43
N LEU A 61 8.46 -0.89 -1.21
CA LEU A 61 9.73 -0.20 -1.01
C LEU A 61 9.89 0.16 0.46
N GLU A 62 11.08 -0.11 1.01
CA GLU A 62 11.39 0.19 2.40
C GLU A 62 11.50 1.69 2.65
N VAL A 63 10.68 2.18 3.58
CA VAL A 63 10.75 3.55 4.10
C VAL A 63 10.57 3.48 5.62
N ASN A 64 11.55 4.00 6.36
CA ASN A 64 11.64 3.85 7.82
C ASN A 64 10.71 4.81 8.60
N THR A 65 9.44 4.88 8.23
CA THR A 65 8.40 5.61 8.97
C THR A 65 7.02 5.01 8.70
N GLY A 66 6.11 5.12 9.67
CA GLY A 66 4.69 4.78 9.47
C GLY A 66 3.90 5.80 8.65
N ASP A 67 4.53 6.95 8.34
CA ASP A 67 3.94 8.08 7.62
C ASP A 67 4.12 7.98 6.10
N VAL A 68 4.86 6.98 5.62
CA VAL A 68 5.10 6.75 4.19
C VAL A 68 4.90 5.28 3.84
N THR A 69 4.04 5.01 2.88
CA THR A 69 3.96 3.70 2.21
C THR A 69 4.44 3.85 0.78
N ALA A 70 5.32 2.97 0.34
CA ALA A 70 5.86 3.04 -1.01
C ALA A 70 5.80 1.69 -1.71
N VAL A 71 5.48 1.72 -2.99
CA VAL A 71 5.51 0.55 -3.87
C VAL A 71 6.21 0.90 -5.18
N ARG A 72 6.92 -0.06 -5.77
CA ARG A 72 7.46 0.02 -7.13
C ARG A 72 6.63 -0.86 -8.04
N LEU A 73 6.12 -0.28 -9.12
CA LEU A 73 5.54 -1.02 -10.24
C LEU A 73 6.63 -1.28 -11.29
N ARG A 74 6.70 -2.51 -11.78
CA ARG A 74 7.61 -2.95 -12.83
C ARG A 74 6.86 -3.05 -14.14
N THR A 75 7.17 -2.18 -15.10
CA THR A 75 6.67 -2.28 -16.47
C THR A 75 7.76 -2.81 -17.40
N ASN A 76 7.44 -3.06 -18.67
CA ASN A 76 8.42 -3.51 -19.65
C ASN A 76 9.45 -2.43 -20.02
N ALA A 77 9.13 -1.14 -19.80
CA ALA A 77 9.95 -0.02 -20.23
C ALA A 77 10.63 0.70 -19.06
N TYR A 78 9.92 0.84 -17.94
CA TYR A 78 10.40 1.58 -16.77
C TYR A 78 9.78 1.06 -15.46
N ASN A 79 10.45 1.35 -14.36
CA ASN A 79 9.88 1.21 -13.03
C ASN A 79 9.18 2.52 -12.64
N ILE A 80 8.05 2.41 -11.94
CA ILE A 80 7.31 3.54 -11.38
C ILE A 80 7.31 3.40 -9.87
N ASP A 81 7.91 4.34 -9.17
CA ASP A 81 7.88 4.37 -7.71
C ASP A 81 6.77 5.29 -7.25
N ILE A 82 5.87 4.77 -6.43
CA ILE A 82 4.73 5.49 -5.89
C ILE A 82 4.93 5.60 -4.39
N TYR A 83 4.99 6.83 -3.89
CA TYR A 83 5.09 7.15 -2.47
C TYR A 83 3.77 7.80 -2.03
N ASN A 84 3.04 7.13 -1.14
CA ASN A 84 1.93 7.73 -0.41
C ASN A 84 2.46 8.29 0.90
N ILE A 85 2.39 9.62 1.06
CA ILE A 85 3.02 10.36 2.15
C ILE A 85 1.91 11.07 2.92
N TYR A 86 1.80 10.77 4.21
CA TYR A 86 1.03 11.58 5.15
C TYR A 86 1.96 12.69 5.65
N ASN A 87 1.63 13.94 5.32
CA ASN A 87 2.42 15.12 5.73
C ASN A 87 1.55 16.00 6.63
N ASP A 88 2.02 16.23 7.84
CA ASP A 88 1.39 17.00 8.91
C ASP A 88 2.47 17.88 9.56
#